data_AF-A0A957QQG5-F1
#
_entry.id   AF-A0A957QQG5-F1
#
_cell.length_a   1.000
_cell.length_b   1.000
_cell.length_c   1.000
_cell.angle_alpha   90.00
_cell.angle_beta   90.00
_cell.angle_gamma   90.00
#
_symmetry.space_group_name_H-M   'P 1'
#
loop_
_entity.id
_entity.type
_entity.pdbx_description
1 polymer ?
#
loop_
_entity_poly.entity_id
_entity_poly.type
_entity_poly.pdbx_seq_one_letter_code
_entity_poly.pdbx_strand_id
1 'polypeptide(L)'
;ITRRYKERDMVPAMALGGFLTALLAAPLATPTHVSGADMGYLALQGFLILPAAFGLMYIGPRYIPAPEVSLLSLLEAVIGPVWVWLALGEMPEPATLIGGGFIIALLAGNALISLRETSPETAITEIA
;
A
#
# COMPACT_ATOMS: atom_id res chain seq x y z
N ILE A 1 11.83 -10.30 6.78
CA ILE A 1 11.98 -11.55 5.99
C ILE A 1 12.41 -11.26 4.54
N THR A 2 11.81 -10.28 3.87
CA THR A 2 12.13 -9.84 2.49
C THR A 2 13.54 -9.31 2.24
N ARG A 3 14.28 -8.90 3.29
CA ARG A 3 15.67 -8.44 3.20
C ARG A 3 16.73 -9.55 3.33
N ARG A 4 16.36 -10.73 3.85
CA ARG A 4 17.27 -11.88 4.09
C ARG A 4 17.28 -12.91 2.96
N TYR A 5 16.26 -12.93 2.10
CA TYR A 5 16.12 -13.89 1.00
C TYR A 5 15.72 -13.15 -0.28
N LYS A 6 16.73 -12.61 -0.98
CA LYS A 6 16.58 -11.81 -2.21
C LYS A 6 16.04 -12.64 -3.39
N GLU A 7 16.12 -13.97 -3.31
CA GLU A 7 15.87 -14.91 -4.41
C GLU A 7 14.60 -15.78 -4.26
N ARG A 8 13.80 -15.62 -3.19
CA ARG A 8 12.51 -16.32 -3.15
C ARG A 8 11.48 -15.54 -3.94
N ASP A 9 11.10 -16.11 -5.09
CA ASP A 9 9.93 -15.68 -5.82
C ASP A 9 8.72 -15.72 -4.88
N MET A 10 8.07 -14.57 -4.71
CA MET A 10 6.91 -14.43 -3.82
C MET A 10 5.60 -14.69 -4.56
N VAL A 11 5.65 -14.79 -5.89
CA VAL A 11 4.49 -15.12 -6.74
C VAL A 11 3.85 -16.45 -6.34
N PRO A 12 4.59 -17.56 -6.11
CA PRO A 12 3.98 -18.82 -5.68
C PRO A 12 3.32 -18.73 -4.30
N ALA A 13 3.88 -17.94 -3.38
CA ALA A 13 3.31 -17.75 -2.05
C ALA A 13 2.01 -16.95 -2.10
N MET A 14 1.94 -15.91 -2.95
CA MET A 14 0.73 -15.13 -3.17
C MET A 14 -0.37 -15.96 -3.84
N ALA A 15 -0.01 -16.77 -4.85
CA ALA A 15 -0.95 -17.66 -5.52
C ALA A 15 -1.55 -18.69 -4.55
N LEU A 16 -0.72 -19.30 -3.71
CA LEU A 16 -1.18 -20.24 -2.68
C LEU A 16 -2.07 -19.55 -1.65
N GLY A 17 -1.68 -18.36 -1.18
CA GLY A 17 -2.48 -17.56 -0.26
C GLY A 17 -3.86 -17.24 -0.83
N GLY A 18 -3.91 -16.72 -2.06
CA GLY A 18 -5.17 -16.44 -2.76
C GLY A 18 -6.05 -17.67 -2.96
N PHE A 19 -5.44 -18.81 -3.31
CA PHE A 19 -6.16 -20.09 -3.46
C PHE A 19 -6.76 -20.57 -2.14
N LEU A 20 -5.99 -20.52 -1.04
CA LEU A 20 -6.48 -20.90 0.28
C LEU A 20 -7.57 -19.95 0.78
N THR A 21 -7.41 -18.64 0.58
CA THR A 21 -8.45 -17.65 0.89
C THR A 21 -9.73 -17.93 0.10
N ALA A 22 -9.63 -18.25 -1.19
CA ALA A 22 -10.79 -18.62 -2.00
C ALA A 22 -11.47 -19.90 -1.49
N LEU A 23 -10.70 -20.93 -1.11
CA LEU A 23 -11.24 -22.18 -0.57
C LEU A 23 -11.98 -21.97 0.76
N LEU A 24 -11.43 -21.12 1.63
CA LEU A 24 -12.05 -20.79 2.92
C LEU A 24 -13.27 -19.89 2.76
N ALA A 25 -13.26 -18.98 1.78
CA ALA A 25 -14.40 -18.11 1.49
C ALA A 25 -15.54 -18.83 0.76
N ALA A 26 -15.22 -19.85 -0.06
CA ALA A 26 -16.19 -20.59 -0.87
C ALA A 26 -17.44 -21.10 -0.11
N PRO A 27 -17.35 -21.75 1.07
CA PRO A 27 -18.54 -22.21 1.81
C PRO A 27 -19.37 -21.07 2.40
N LEU A 28 -18.81 -19.87 2.55
CA LEU A 28 -19.51 -18.68 3.03
C LEU A 28 -20.05 -17.81 1.89
N ALA A 29 -19.61 -18.07 0.66
CA ALA A 29 -20.00 -17.28 -0.50
C ALA A 29 -21.43 -17.62 -0.94
N THR A 30 -22.26 -16.59 -1.09
CA THR A 30 -23.60 -16.68 -1.69
C THR A 30 -23.58 -15.99 -3.06
N PRO A 31 -23.19 -16.70 -4.14
CA PRO A 31 -22.98 -16.08 -5.46
C PRO A 31 -24.28 -15.68 -6.19
N THR A 32 -25.44 -15.76 -5.53
CA THR A 32 -26.76 -15.63 -6.16
C THR A 32 -27.13 -14.20 -6.57
N HIS A 33 -26.29 -13.20 -6.29
CA HIS A 33 -26.58 -11.78 -6.52
C HIS A 33 -25.48 -11.00 -7.28
N VAL A 34 -24.54 -11.69 -7.95
CA VAL A 34 -23.48 -11.01 -8.70
C VAL A 34 -23.99 -10.66 -10.10
N SER A 35 -24.11 -9.38 -10.43
CA SER A 35 -24.46 -8.96 -11.79
C SER A 35 -23.31 -9.25 -12.77
N GLY A 36 -23.60 -9.27 -14.08
CA GLY A 36 -22.55 -9.47 -15.09
C GLY A 36 -21.47 -8.37 -15.07
N ALA A 37 -21.83 -7.15 -14.69
CA ALA A 37 -20.88 -6.05 -14.52
C ALA A 37 -19.99 -6.25 -13.28
N ASP A 38 -20.57 -6.72 -12.17
CA ASP A 38 -19.83 -7.01 -10.95
C ASP A 38 -18.80 -8.13 -11.17
N MET A 39 -19.16 -9.14 -11.97
CA MET A 39 -18.24 -10.19 -12.41
C MET A 39 -17.03 -9.60 -13.15
N GLY A 40 -17.26 -8.59 -13.99
CA GLY A 40 -16.20 -7.87 -14.70
C GLY A 40 -15.28 -7.10 -13.76
N TYR A 41 -15.84 -6.39 -12.77
CA TYR A 41 -15.04 -5.70 -11.75
C TYR A 41 -14.24 -6.67 -10.87
N LEU A 42 -14.84 -7.80 -10.47
CA LEU A 42 -14.14 -8.85 -9.71
C LEU A 42 -13.00 -9.48 -10.52
N ALA A 43 -13.21 -9.74 -11.81
CA ALA A 43 -12.17 -10.25 -12.68
C ALA A 43 -11.03 -9.23 -12.87
N LEU A 44 -11.36 -7.96 -13.12
CA LEU A 44 -10.39 -6.88 -13.21
C LEU A 44 -9.56 -6.76 -11.91
N GLN A 45 -10.23 -6.81 -10.77
CA GLN A 45 -9.60 -6.73 -9.46
C GLN A 45 -8.69 -7.93 -9.19
N GLY A 46 -9.17 -9.15 -9.45
CA GLY A 46 -8.47 -10.39 -9.16
C GLY A 46 -7.30 -10.69 -10.10
N PHE A 47 -7.44 -10.43 -11.40
CA PHE A 47 -6.43 -10.78 -12.40
C PHE A 47 -5.45 -9.65 -12.72
N LEU A 48 -5.85 -8.39 -12.56
CA LEU A 48 -5.00 -7.26 -12.94
C LEU A 48 -4.60 -6.42 -11.73
N ILE A 49 -5.56 -5.90 -10.96
CA ILE A 49 -5.28 -4.92 -9.92
C ILE A 49 -4.49 -5.56 -8.77
N LEU A 50 -4.96 -6.68 -8.19
CA LEU A 50 -4.30 -7.32 -7.06
C LEU A 50 -2.88 -7.83 -7.41
N PRO A 51 -2.66 -8.57 -8.51
CA PRO A 51 -1.31 -9.02 -8.87
C PRO A 51 -0.35 -7.86 -9.12
N ALA A 52 -0.81 -6.79 -9.79
CA ALA A 52 0.00 -5.60 -10.02
C ALA A 52 0.32 -4.88 -8.70
N ALA A 53 -0.68 -4.66 -7.84
CA ALA A 53 -0.51 -4.00 -6.55
C ALA A 53 0.47 -4.75 -5.65
N PHE A 54 0.30 -6.07 -5.47
CA PHE A 54 1.23 -6.86 -4.67
C PHE A 54 2.63 -6.95 -5.30
N GLY A 55 2.71 -7.04 -6.63
CA GLY A 55 4.00 -6.99 -7.34
C GLY A 55 4.75 -5.70 -7.02
N LEU A 56 4.09 -4.55 -7.15
CA LEU A 56 4.65 -3.25 -6.80
C LEU A 56 5.00 -3.16 -5.32
N MET A 57 4.16 -3.67 -4.42
CA MET A 57 4.39 -3.65 -2.98
C MET A 57 5.60 -4.51 -2.56
N TYR A 58 5.93 -5.56 -3.32
CA TYR A 58 7.13 -6.37 -3.07
C TYR A 58 8.40 -5.81 -3.67
N ILE A 59 8.28 -5.11 -4.81
CA ILE A 59 9.38 -4.52 -5.55
C ILE A 59 9.80 -3.19 -4.91
N GLY A 60 8.84 -2.29 -4.65
CA GLY A 60 9.05 -0.92 -4.19
C GLY A 60 9.96 -0.78 -2.96
N PRO A 61 9.72 -1.51 -1.85
CA PRO A 61 10.54 -1.44 -0.65
C PRO A 61 12.02 -1.84 -0.83
N ARG A 62 12.38 -2.40 -2.00
CA ARG A 62 13.79 -2.72 -2.32
C ARG A 62 14.58 -1.50 -2.80
N TYR A 63 13.89 -0.41 -3.19
CA TYR A 63 14.50 0.78 -3.81
C TYR A 63 14.55 2.00 -2.88
N ILE A 64 13.83 1.97 -1.75
CA ILE A 64 13.77 3.08 -0.80
C ILE A 64 14.13 2.62 0.62
N PRO A 65 14.73 3.50 1.45
CA PRO A 65 15.02 3.21 2.85
C PRO A 65 13.79 2.72 3.63
N ALA A 66 14.01 1.81 4.58
CA ALA A 66 12.93 1.24 5.40
C ALA A 66 12.06 2.29 6.14
N PRO A 67 12.60 3.41 6.65
CA PRO A 67 11.78 4.49 7.23
C PRO A 67 10.81 5.09 6.20
N GLU A 68 11.25 5.34 4.97
CA GLU A 68 10.42 5.93 3.91
C GLU A 68 9.28 5.00 3.49
N VAL A 69 9.51 3.68 3.44
CA VAL A 69 8.46 2.68 3.20
C VAL A 69 7.35 2.81 4.24
N SER A 70 7.71 2.92 5.52
CA SER A 70 6.73 3.05 6.60
C SER A 70 5.94 4.36 6.50
N LEU A 71 6.59 5.45 6.09
CA LEU A 71 5.93 6.73 5.86
C LEU A 71 4.96 6.67 4.67
N LEU A 72 5.32 5.98 3.59
CA LEU A 72 4.42 5.76 2.46
C LEU A 72 3.21 4.91 2.85
N SER A 73 3.38 3.88 3.68
CA SER A 73 2.25 3.09 4.19
C SER A 73 1.28 3.92 5.04
N LEU A 74 1.78 4.86 5.84
CA LEU A 74 0.94 5.79 6.58
C LEU A 74 0.19 6.75 5.65
N LEU A 75 0.88 7.25 4.62
CA LEU A 75 0.28 8.14 3.63
C LEU A 75 -0.82 7.42 2.83
N GLU A 76 -0.58 6.20 2.38
CA GLU A 76 -1.54 5.36 1.66
C GLU A 76 -2.82 5.16 2.48
N ALA A 77 -2.69 4.88 3.78
CA ALA A 77 -3.83 4.71 4.68
C ALA A 77 -4.71 5.97 4.80
N VAL A 78 -4.13 7.17 4.68
CA VAL A 78 -4.89 8.44 4.66
C VAL A 78 -5.53 8.67 3.30
N ILE A 79 -4.81 8.32 2.23
CA ILE A 79 -5.25 8.54 0.85
C ILE A 79 -6.45 7.64 0.49
N GLY A 80 -6.53 6.42 1.04
CA GLY A 80 -7.63 5.49 0.77
C GLY A 80 -9.04 6.07 1.01
N PRO A 81 -9.37 6.54 2.22
CA PRO A 81 -10.64 7.20 2.51
C PRO A 81 -10.89 8.44 1.67
N VAL A 82 -9.85 9.21 1.32
CA VAL A 82 -9.98 10.39 0.45
C VAL A 82 -10.42 9.99 -0.95
N TRP A 83 -9.84 8.93 -1.53
CA TRP A 83 -10.27 8.43 -2.84
C TRP A 83 -11.72 7.94 -2.84
N VAL A 84 -12.12 7.21 -1.81
CA VAL A 84 -13.50 6.72 -1.64
C VAL A 84 -14.46 7.90 -1.54
N TRP A 85 -14.13 8.90 -0.74
CA TRP A 85 -14.95 10.11 -0.61
C TRP A 85 -15.11 10.84 -1.95
N LEU A 86 -14.03 10.99 -2.72
CA LEU A 86 -14.08 11.66 -4.02
C LEU A 86 -14.86 10.86 -5.08
N ALA A 87 -14.74 9.53 -5.08
CA ALA A 87 -15.35 8.68 -6.10
C ALA A 87 -16.82 8.32 -5.80
N LEU A 88 -17.16 8.10 -4.53
CA LEU A 88 -18.44 7.58 -4.07
C LEU A 88 -19.26 8.61 -3.29
N GLY A 89 -18.66 9.75 -2.91
CA GLY A 89 -19.34 10.79 -2.12
C GLY A 89 -19.53 10.43 -0.65
N GLU A 90 -18.95 9.31 -0.19
CA GLU A 90 -19.03 8.87 1.20
C GLU A 90 -18.15 9.72 2.10
N MET A 91 -18.77 10.63 2.85
CA MET A 91 -18.04 11.54 3.74
C MET A 91 -17.39 10.75 4.88
N PRO A 92 -16.05 10.84 5.05
CA PRO A 92 -15.36 10.14 6.14
C PRO A 92 -15.82 10.68 7.49
N GLU A 93 -15.86 9.81 8.50
CA GLU A 93 -16.16 10.24 9.86
C GLU A 93 -15.16 11.31 10.35
N PRO A 94 -15.58 12.24 11.21
CA PRO A 94 -14.68 13.26 11.77
C PRO A 94 -13.42 12.67 12.42
N ALA A 95 -13.52 11.51 13.06
CA ALA A 95 -12.37 10.81 13.64
C ALA A 95 -11.34 10.40 12.58
N THR A 96 -11.78 9.97 11.40
CA THR A 96 -10.91 9.62 10.27
C THR A 96 -10.20 10.86 9.73
N LEU A 97 -10.91 11.99 9.63
CA LEU A 97 -10.31 13.26 9.17
C LEU A 97 -9.28 13.80 10.17
N ILE A 98 -9.58 13.74 11.48
CA ILE A 98 -8.65 14.17 12.53
C ILE A 98 -7.39 13.29 12.52
N GLY A 99 -7.57 11.96 12.54
CA GLY A 99 -6.46 11.01 12.49
C GLY A 99 -5.61 11.16 11.23
N GLY A 100 -6.25 11.30 10.07
CA GLY A 100 -5.58 11.56 8.80
C GLY A 100 -4.78 12.87 8.83
N GLY A 101 -5.36 13.94 9.37
CA GLY A 101 -4.67 15.23 9.55
C GLY A 101 -3.42 15.11 10.44
N PHE A 102 -3.50 14.36 11.55
CA PHE A 102 -2.34 14.10 12.41
C PHE A 102 -1.22 13.37 11.67
N ILE A 103 -1.56 12.33 10.89
CA ILE A 103 -0.57 11.57 10.10
C ILE A 103 0.13 12.48 9.09
N ILE A 104 -0.64 13.29 8.34
CA ILE A 104 -0.08 14.24 7.36
C ILE A 104 0.82 15.28 8.04
N ALA A 105 0.41 15.81 9.20
CA ALA A 105 1.22 16.77 9.94
C ALA A 105 2.56 16.17 10.41
N LEU A 106 2.54 14.95 10.96
CA LEU A 106 3.76 14.25 11.35
C LEU A 106 4.67 13.97 10.14
N LEU A 107 4.08 13.52 9.03
CA LEU A 107 4.81 13.21 7.81
C LEU A 107 5.47 14.46 7.23
N ALA A 108 4.75 15.58 7.18
CA ALA A 108 5.28 16.86 6.74
C ALA A 108 6.42 17.35 7.67
N GLY A 109 6.24 17.23 8.98
CA GLY A 109 7.29 17.54 9.96
C GLY A 109 8.55 16.69 9.76
N ASN A 110 8.39 15.38 9.58
CA ASN A 110 9.48 14.46 9.31
C ASN A 110 10.20 14.81 7.99
N ALA A 111 9.46 15.10 6.92
CA ALA A 111 10.03 15.50 5.63
C ALA A 111 10.82 16.80 5.75
N LEU A 112 10.29 17.81 6.46
CA LEU A 112 10.98 19.08 6.69
C LEU A 112 12.28 18.91 7.48
N ILE A 113 12.30 18.05 8.50
CA ILE A 113 13.52 17.75 9.26
C ILE A 113 14.55 17.05 8.37
N SER A 114 14.12 16.04 7.61
CA SER A 114 14.98 15.31 6.68
C SER A 114 15.63 16.22 5.62
N LEU A 115 14.88 17.18 5.07
CA LEU A 115 15.44 18.19 4.14
C LEU A 115 16.48 19.09 4.80
N ARG A 116 16.40 19.35 6.11
CA ARG A 116 17.39 20.17 6.85
C ARG A 116 18.66 19.40 7.20
N GLU A 117 18.56 18.09 7.42
CA GLU A 117 19.70 17.22 7.68
C GLU A 117 20.53 16.96 6.42
N THR A 118 19.94 17.12 5.23
CA THR A 118 20.63 16.97 3.92
C THR A 118 21.44 18.22 3.53
N SER A 119 21.96 18.97 4.52
CA SER A 119 22.79 20.17 4.30
C SER A 119 24.20 19.78 3.81
N PRO A 120 24.89 20.58 2.95
CA PRO A 120 25.97 20.15 2.04
C PRO A 120 27.33 19.77 2.66
N GLU A 121 27.41 19.45 3.95
CA GLU A 121 28.70 19.27 4.65
C GLU A 121 29.26 17.83 4.53
N THR A 122 28.42 16.84 4.20
CA THR A 122 28.86 15.43 4.14
C THR A 122 29.52 15.06 2.80
N ALA A 123 29.30 15.82 1.73
CA ALA A 123 29.86 15.54 0.40
C ALA A 123 31.37 15.82 0.28
N ILE A 124 31.96 16.59 1.20
CA ILE A 124 33.38 16.96 1.17
C ILE A 124 34.26 15.90 1.88
N THR A 125 33.70 15.14 2.84
CA THR A 125 34.46 14.16 3.63
C THR A 125 34.55 12.78 2.96
N GLU A 126 33.70 12.47 1.98
CA GLU A 126 33.72 11.17 1.28
C GLU A 126 34.73 11.15 0.09
N ILE A 127 35.29 12.32 -0.27
CA ILE A 127 36.26 12.48 -1.37
C ILE A 127 37.67 12.83 -0.86
N ALA A 128 37.84 13.11 0.44
CA ALA A 128 39.13 13.42 1.10
C ALA A 128 39.71 12.19 1.82
#